data_AF-A0A5E4HZQ1-F1
#
_entry.id   AF-A0A5E4HZQ1-F1
#
_cell.length_a   1.000
_cell.length_b   1.000
_cell.length_c   1.000
_cell.angle_alpha   90.00
_cell.angle_beta   90.00
_cell.angle_gamma   90.00
#
_symmetry.space_group_name_H-M   'P 1'
#
loop_
_entity.id
_entity.type
_entity.pdbx_description
1 polymer ?
#
loop_
_entity_poly.entity_id
_entity_poly.type
_entity_poly.pdbx_seq_one_letter_code
_entity_poly.pdbx_strand_id
1 'polypeptide(L)'
;MIKVPAGVTTKLEGCTLTLKGPKGEVKYTFPKSVKLIVQADSLDATGPIAMQNTSLAHMRNLVHGVTAGYSQKLKVIFAHFPMSLETKGTKFMIKNFIGEKQPRIANIIGNTKIEVKGQDLTISGCSKEHVGQTIANIRSATKIRNRDSRVFQDGIYPVNE
;
A
#
# COMPACT_ATOMS: atom_id res chain seq x y z
N MET A 1 11.52 5.24 20.78
CA MET A 1 12.19 3.93 20.62
C MET A 1 11.25 2.82 20.12
N ILE A 2 11.70 2.08 19.10
CA ILE A 2 11.03 0.95 18.44
C ILE A 2 12.00 -0.22 18.43
N LYS A 3 11.59 -1.39 18.93
CA LYS A 3 12.45 -2.58 18.92
C LYS A 3 12.50 -3.18 17.52
N VAL A 4 13.71 -3.51 17.06
CA VAL A 4 13.92 -4.21 15.79
C VAL A 4 13.99 -5.71 16.08
N PRO A 5 13.13 -6.55 15.49
CA PRO A 5 13.17 -7.99 15.69
C PRO A 5 14.41 -8.61 15.04
N ALA A 6 14.89 -9.71 15.62
CA ALA A 6 16.05 -10.46 15.12
C ALA A 6 15.82 -10.89 13.66
N GLY A 7 16.78 -10.59 12.78
CA GLY A 7 16.71 -10.91 11.35
C GLY A 7 16.33 -9.74 10.44
N VAL A 8 16.10 -8.54 10.99
CA VAL A 8 15.95 -7.30 10.19
C VAL A 8 17.26 -6.52 10.19
N THR A 9 17.81 -6.28 9.00
CA THR A 9 19.01 -5.44 8.84
C THR A 9 18.60 -4.00 8.56
N THR A 10 19.12 -3.06 9.35
CA THR A 10 18.87 -1.62 9.20
C THR A 10 20.11 -0.91 8.67
N LYS A 11 19.98 -0.16 7.58
CA LYS A 11 21.02 0.73 7.06
C LYS A 11 20.50 2.16 7.03
N LEU A 12 21.29 3.10 7.55
CA LEU A 12 20.98 4.53 7.51
C LEU A 12 22.03 5.26 6.67
N GLU A 13 21.58 5.90 5.58
CA GLU A 13 22.40 6.74 4.71
C GLU A 13 21.84 8.16 4.73
N GLY A 14 22.43 9.04 5.53
CA GLY A 14 21.94 10.41 5.75
C GLY A 14 20.54 10.41 6.35
N CYS A 15 19.54 10.80 5.56
CA CYS A 15 18.12 10.79 5.96
C CYS A 15 17.34 9.59 5.40
N THR A 16 18.02 8.66 4.70
CA THR A 16 17.37 7.52 4.06
C THR A 16 17.60 6.25 4.87
N LEU A 17 16.50 5.67 5.34
CA LEU A 17 16.50 4.40 6.05
C LEU A 17 16.17 3.28 5.08
N THR A 18 17.02 2.26 5.06
CA THR A 18 16.82 1.03 4.30
C THR A 18 16.69 -0.13 5.27
N LEU A 19 15.58 -0.86 5.18
CA LEU A 19 15.29 -2.01 6.02
C LEU A 19 15.18 -3.25 5.13
N LYS A 20 15.91 -4.30 5.49
CA LYS A 20 15.82 -5.62 4.85
C LYS A 20 15.33 -6.65 5.86
N GLY A 21 14.35 -7.44 5.48
CA GLY A 21 13.82 -8.52 6.30
C GLY A 21 13.30 -9.68 5.45
N PRO A 22 12.66 -10.69 6.07
CA PRO A 22 12.24 -11.92 5.39
C PRO A 22 11.22 -11.69 4.25
N LYS A 23 10.39 -10.64 4.35
CA LYS A 23 9.40 -10.32 3.31
C LYS A 23 9.96 -9.46 2.18
N GLY A 24 11.13 -8.85 2.35
CA GLY A 24 11.78 -8.05 1.32
C GLY A 24 12.52 -6.82 1.88
N GLU A 25 12.77 -5.86 1.00
CA GLU A 25 13.49 -4.63 1.29
C GLU A 25 12.59 -3.41 1.10
N VAL A 26 12.67 -2.46 2.03
CA VAL A 26 11.98 -1.18 1.93
C VAL A 26 12.96 -0.04 2.20
N LYS A 27 12.92 0.96 1.33
CA LYS A 27 13.71 2.18 1.42
C LYS A 27 12.77 3.36 1.63
N TYR A 28 13.05 4.19 2.63
CA TYR A 28 12.24 5.37 2.95
C TYR A 28 13.14 6.55 3.32
N THR A 29 12.87 7.71 2.73
CA THR A 29 13.61 8.95 3.00
C THR A 29 12.80 9.84 3.93
N PHE A 30 13.35 10.11 5.11
CA PHE A 30 12.75 10.98 6.11
C PHE A 30 13.12 12.45 5.86
N PRO A 31 12.31 13.40 6.36
CA PRO A 31 12.64 14.82 6.27
C PRO A 31 13.90 15.15 7.11
N LYS A 32 14.74 16.06 6.59
CA LYS A 32 15.99 16.51 7.26
C LYS A 32 15.78 17.12 8.65
N SER A 33 14.56 17.55 8.95
CA SER A 33 14.15 18.13 10.22
C SER A 33 14.14 17.14 11.38
N VAL A 34 14.24 15.83 11.09
CA VAL A 34 14.26 14.75 12.10
C VAL A 34 15.61 14.04 12.05
N LYS A 35 16.26 13.94 13.22
CA LYS A 35 17.46 13.12 13.39
C LYS A 35 17.03 11.69 13.67
N LEU A 36 17.49 10.75 12.84
CA LEU A 36 17.24 9.32 13.01
C LEU A 36 18.40 8.71 13.81
N ILE A 37 18.07 7.96 14.85
CA ILE A 37 19.02 7.26 15.71
C ILE A 37 18.81 5.76 15.48
N VAL A 38 19.82 5.09 14.94
CA VAL A 38 19.79 3.64 14.71
C VAL A 38 20.77 2.99 15.68
N GLN A 39 20.25 2.19 16.59
CA GLN A 39 21.00 1.32 17.49
C GLN A 39 20.80 -0.13 17.03
N ALA A 40 21.69 -1.04 17.45
CA ALA A 40 21.68 -2.44 17.01
C ALA A 40 20.30 -3.12 17.14
N ASP A 41 19.58 -2.84 18.24
CA ASP A 41 18.27 -3.44 18.53
C ASP A 41 17.11 -2.44 18.53
N SER A 42 17.39 -1.16 18.25
CA SER A 42 16.39 -0.11 18.42
C SER A 42 16.49 1.03 17.41
N LEU A 43 15.32 1.50 16.96
CA LEU A 43 15.16 2.68 16.13
C LEU A 43 14.53 3.80 16.96
N ASP A 44 15.13 4.98 16.90
CA ASP A 44 14.55 6.19 17.48
C ASP A 44 14.66 7.40 16.55
N ALA A 45 13.87 8.41 16.85
CA ALA A 45 13.87 9.68 16.13
C ALA A 45 13.82 10.85 17.11
N THR A 46 14.53 11.93 16.81
CA THR A 46 14.56 13.16 17.60
C THR A 46 14.27 14.35 16.69
N GLY A 47 13.37 15.24 17.12
CA GLY A 47 12.97 16.44 16.38
C GLY A 47 11.74 17.08 17.01
N PRO A 48 11.07 18.01 16.31
CA PRO A 48 9.78 18.54 16.74
C PRO A 48 8.79 17.40 17.00
N ILE A 49 8.06 17.45 18.13
CA ILE A 49 7.24 16.33 18.64
C ILE A 49 6.31 15.74 17.56
N ALA A 50 5.67 16.58 16.76
CA ALA A 50 4.77 16.14 15.68
C ALA A 50 5.51 15.33 14.60
N MET A 51 6.68 15.81 14.16
CA MET A 51 7.50 15.13 13.14
C MET A 51 8.16 13.87 13.71
N GLN A 52 8.57 13.90 14.98
CA GLN A 52 9.11 12.76 15.69
C GLN A 52 8.11 11.61 15.76
N ASN A 53 6.88 11.88 16.23
CA ASN A 53 5.83 10.87 16.34
C ASN A 53 5.46 10.27 14.99
N THR A 54 5.38 11.09 13.96
CA THR A 54 5.11 10.63 12.59
C THR A 54 6.24 9.73 12.09
N SER A 55 7.50 10.14 12.29
CA SER A 55 8.67 9.36 11.88
C SER A 55 8.73 8.01 12.60
N LEU A 56 8.44 7.99 13.91
CA LEU A 56 8.33 6.74 14.68
C LEU A 56 7.20 5.85 14.15
N ALA A 57 6.05 6.41 13.78
CA ALA A 57 4.97 5.63 13.18
C ALA A 57 5.39 5.01 11.83
N HIS A 58 6.07 5.77 10.96
CA HIS A 58 6.63 5.23 9.72
C HIS A 58 7.64 4.11 9.99
N MET A 59 8.60 4.33 10.90
CA MET A 59 9.57 3.29 11.28
C MET A 59 8.88 1.99 11.75
N ARG A 60 7.86 2.08 12.62
CA ARG A 60 7.08 0.91 13.06
C ARG A 60 6.44 0.19 11.88
N ASN A 61 5.84 0.94 10.96
CA ASN A 61 5.19 0.37 9.77
C ASN A 61 6.21 -0.30 8.84
N LEU A 62 7.39 0.28 8.67
CA LEU A 62 8.44 -0.31 7.84
C LEU A 62 8.96 -1.62 8.44
N VAL A 63 9.21 -1.65 9.76
CA VAL A 63 9.63 -2.87 10.48
C VAL A 63 8.56 -3.97 10.37
N HIS A 64 7.30 -3.65 10.60
CA HIS A 64 6.19 -4.59 10.42
C HIS A 64 6.09 -5.09 8.96
N GLY A 65 6.30 -4.19 8.00
CA GLY A 65 6.24 -4.47 6.58
C GLY A 65 7.30 -5.45 6.08
N VAL A 66 8.54 -5.36 6.58
CA VAL A 66 9.61 -6.32 6.21
C VAL A 66 9.52 -7.65 6.96
N THR A 67 8.74 -7.72 8.05
CA THR A 67 8.59 -8.93 8.88
C THR A 67 7.32 -9.72 8.57
N ALA A 68 6.15 -9.13 8.81
CA ALA A 68 4.85 -9.74 8.54
C ALA A 68 4.36 -9.43 7.12
N GLY A 69 4.67 -8.23 6.62
CA GLY A 69 4.08 -7.71 5.39
C GLY A 69 2.70 -7.12 5.61
N TYR A 70 2.18 -6.46 4.58
CA TYR A 70 0.83 -5.93 4.53
C TYR A 70 0.03 -6.71 3.49
N SER A 71 -1.19 -7.08 3.85
CA SER A 71 -2.16 -7.70 2.94
C SER A 71 -3.52 -7.10 3.20
N GLN A 72 -4.24 -6.73 2.15
CA GLN A 72 -5.61 -6.25 2.23
C GLN A 72 -6.45 -7.00 1.20
N LYS A 73 -7.58 -7.54 1.65
CA LYS A 73 -8.61 -8.10 0.78
C LYS A 73 -9.55 -7.00 0.31
N LEU A 74 -9.90 -7.05 -0.96
CA LEU A 74 -10.88 -6.20 -1.63
C LEU A 74 -11.87 -7.09 -2.36
N LYS A 75 -13.10 -6.60 -2.49
CA LYS A 75 -14.16 -7.29 -3.21
C LYS A 75 -14.66 -6.43 -4.35
N VAL A 76 -14.87 -7.09 -5.48
CA VAL A 76 -15.48 -6.50 -6.67
C VAL A 76 -16.99 -6.62 -6.51
N ILE A 77 -17.67 -5.49 -6.59
CA ILE A 77 -19.13 -5.40 -6.50
C ILE A 77 -19.62 -4.88 -7.85
N PHE A 78 -20.54 -5.61 -8.48
CA PHE A 78 -21.23 -5.17 -9.69
C PHE A 78 -22.68 -5.64 -9.66
N ALA A 79 -23.57 -4.88 -10.28
CA ALA A 79 -24.99 -5.23 -10.36
C ALA A 79 -25.34 -5.90 -11.70
N HIS A 80 -25.06 -5.21 -12.82
CA HIS A 80 -25.53 -5.64 -14.15
C HIS A 80 -24.37 -5.99 -15.11
N PHE A 81 -23.25 -5.29 -15.03
CA PHE A 81 -22.14 -5.48 -15.95
C PHE A 81 -21.01 -6.24 -15.26
N PRO A 82 -20.73 -7.50 -15.66
CA PRO A 82 -19.63 -8.26 -15.07
C PRO A 82 -18.30 -7.57 -15.40
N MET A 83 -17.53 -7.25 -14.37
CA MET A 83 -16.21 -6.62 -14.50
C MET A 83 -15.11 -7.67 -14.64
N SER A 84 -14.18 -7.43 -15.57
CA SER A 84 -12.97 -8.25 -15.71
C SER A 84 -11.75 -7.46 -15.27
N LEU A 85 -10.91 -8.10 -14.46
CA LEU A 85 -9.72 -7.50 -13.87
C LEU A 85 -8.46 -8.15 -14.44
N GLU A 86 -7.52 -7.34 -14.90
CA GLU A 86 -6.25 -7.82 -15.45
C GLU A 86 -5.09 -7.00 -14.90
N THR A 87 -4.03 -7.67 -14.46
CA THR A 87 -2.78 -7.03 -14.07
C THR A 87 -1.78 -7.15 -15.22
N LYS A 88 -1.31 -6.02 -15.77
CA LYS A 88 -0.27 -5.97 -16.79
C LYS A 88 0.92 -5.16 -16.30
N GLY A 89 1.94 -5.86 -15.81
CA GLY A 89 3.14 -5.24 -15.23
C GLY A 89 2.77 -4.32 -14.06
N THR A 90 3.04 -3.03 -14.20
CA THR A 90 2.75 -2.00 -13.17
C THR A 90 1.35 -1.38 -13.30
N LYS A 91 0.52 -1.85 -14.23
CA LYS A 91 -0.82 -1.33 -14.48
C LYS A 91 -1.88 -2.37 -14.13
N PHE A 92 -2.88 -1.95 -13.39
CA PHE A 92 -4.08 -2.72 -13.09
C PHE A 92 -5.23 -2.22 -13.98
N MET A 93 -5.77 -3.09 -14.83
CA MET A 93 -6.80 -2.77 -15.81
C MET A 93 -8.15 -3.32 -15.36
N ILE A 94 -9.16 -2.46 -15.39
CA ILE A 94 -10.55 -2.77 -15.06
C ILE A 94 -11.35 -2.64 -16.35
N LYS A 95 -11.82 -3.76 -16.88
CA LYS A 95 -12.61 -3.84 -18.11
C LYS A 95 -14.09 -3.94 -17.79
N ASN A 96 -14.92 -3.39 -18.69
CA ASN A 96 -16.38 -3.45 -18.62
C ASN A 96 -17.00 -2.80 -17.37
N PHE A 97 -16.33 -1.78 -16.82
CA PHE A 97 -16.86 -0.99 -15.69
C PHE A 97 -18.13 -0.25 -16.14
N ILE A 98 -19.31 -0.64 -15.62
CA ILE A 98 -20.62 -0.07 -16.01
C ILE A 98 -20.83 -0.12 -17.55
N GLY A 99 -20.30 -1.14 -18.23
CA GLY A 99 -20.42 -1.28 -19.69
C GLY A 99 -19.50 -0.35 -20.50
N GLU A 100 -18.50 0.28 -19.89
CA GLU A 100 -17.52 1.09 -20.61
C GLU A 100 -16.66 0.24 -21.55
N LYS A 101 -16.50 0.70 -22.80
CA LYS A 101 -15.63 0.06 -23.82
C LYS A 101 -14.14 0.24 -23.52
N GLN A 102 -13.76 1.36 -22.92
CA GLN A 102 -12.36 1.64 -22.59
C GLN A 102 -12.04 1.11 -21.20
N PRO A 103 -10.93 0.37 -21.02
CA PRO A 103 -10.52 -0.11 -19.71
C PRO A 103 -10.05 1.06 -18.84
N ARG A 104 -10.47 1.07 -17.57
CA ARG A 104 -9.92 1.99 -16.58
C ARG A 104 -8.60 1.44 -16.07
N ILE A 105 -7.62 2.31 -15.88
CA ILE A 105 -6.25 1.93 -15.50
C ILE A 105 -5.93 2.53 -14.14
N ALA A 106 -5.49 1.69 -13.20
CA ALA A 106 -4.90 2.10 -11.94
C ALA A 106 -3.42 1.71 -11.92
N ASN A 107 -2.56 2.62 -11.44
CA ASN A 107 -1.12 2.36 -11.33
C ASN A 107 -0.82 1.61 -10.03
N ILE A 108 -0.04 0.54 -10.14
CA ILE A 108 0.52 -0.22 -9.03
C ILE A 108 1.82 0.45 -8.59
N ILE A 109 1.96 0.72 -7.30
CA ILE A 109 3.14 1.40 -6.77
C ILE A 109 4.09 0.39 -6.14
N GLY A 110 5.38 0.55 -6.44
CA GLY A 110 6.47 -0.24 -5.87
C GLY A 110 6.32 -1.73 -6.19
N ASN A 111 6.73 -2.57 -5.24
CA ASN A 111 6.69 -4.03 -5.35
C ASN A 111 5.39 -4.64 -4.81
N THR A 112 4.27 -3.93 -4.97
CA THR A 112 2.96 -4.40 -4.52
C THR A 112 2.44 -5.48 -5.48
N LYS A 113 2.03 -6.63 -4.94
CA LYS A 113 1.43 -7.73 -5.69
C LYS A 113 -0.08 -7.68 -5.59
N ILE A 114 -0.74 -7.93 -6.71
CA ILE A 114 -2.21 -8.02 -6.81
C ILE A 114 -2.55 -9.42 -7.29
N GLU A 115 -3.25 -10.18 -6.45
CA GLU A 115 -3.82 -11.48 -6.80
C GLU A 115 -5.34 -11.33 -7.00
N VAL A 116 -5.84 -11.83 -8.13
CA VAL A 116 -7.26 -11.80 -8.47
C VAL A 116 -7.79 -13.23 -8.44
N LYS A 117 -8.81 -13.49 -7.62
CA LYS A 117 -9.49 -14.78 -7.49
C LYS A 117 -11.00 -14.56 -7.66
N GLY A 118 -11.46 -14.60 -8.89
CA GLY A 118 -12.86 -14.31 -9.22
C GLY A 118 -13.24 -12.88 -8.82
N GLN A 119 -14.12 -12.75 -7.82
CA GLN A 119 -14.57 -11.46 -7.28
C GLN A 119 -13.74 -10.96 -6.10
N ASP A 120 -12.85 -11.80 -5.57
CA ASP A 120 -11.97 -11.44 -4.47
C ASP A 120 -10.61 -11.02 -5.01
N LEU A 121 -10.09 -9.93 -4.46
CA LEU A 121 -8.83 -9.34 -4.87
C LEU A 121 -7.96 -9.11 -3.64
N THR A 122 -6.75 -9.66 -3.64
CA THR A 122 -5.81 -9.52 -2.52
C THR A 122 -4.62 -8.69 -2.95
N ILE A 123 -4.39 -7.57 -2.26
CA ILE A 123 -3.24 -6.69 -2.48
C ILE A 123 -2.26 -6.90 -1.35
N SER A 124 -1.05 -7.34 -1.67
CA SER A 124 0.01 -7.61 -0.70
C SER A 124 1.29 -6.86 -1.03
N GLY A 125 2.07 -6.51 -0.01
CA GLY A 125 3.35 -5.84 -0.19
C GLY A 125 4.09 -5.55 1.11
N CYS A 126 5.34 -5.13 0.99
CA CYS A 126 6.22 -4.90 2.14
C CYS A 126 6.12 -3.48 2.69
N SER A 127 5.56 -2.52 1.93
CA SER A 127 5.35 -1.14 2.37
C SER A 127 3.88 -0.80 2.47
N LYS A 128 3.46 -0.32 3.64
CA LYS A 128 2.08 0.13 3.89
C LYS A 128 1.66 1.25 2.95
N GLU A 129 2.57 2.15 2.60
CA GLU A 129 2.30 3.30 1.74
C GLU A 129 2.07 2.86 0.30
N HIS A 130 2.89 1.95 -0.22
CA HIS A 130 2.73 1.44 -1.58
C HIS A 130 1.45 0.60 -1.73
N VAL A 131 1.15 -0.26 -0.75
CA VAL A 131 -0.09 -1.03 -0.71
C VAL A 131 -1.31 -0.10 -0.61
N GLY A 132 -1.29 0.84 0.34
CA GLY A 132 -2.37 1.79 0.55
C GLY A 132 -2.62 2.69 -0.67
N GLN A 133 -1.56 3.20 -1.29
CA GLN A 133 -1.69 4.05 -2.48
C GLN A 133 -2.17 3.26 -3.70
N THR A 134 -1.76 1.99 -3.85
CA THR A 134 -2.28 1.11 -4.90
C THR A 134 -3.79 0.89 -4.72
N ILE A 135 -4.25 0.63 -3.49
CA ILE A 135 -5.68 0.53 -3.16
C ILE A 135 -6.41 1.84 -3.49
N ALA A 136 -5.85 2.98 -3.10
CA ALA A 136 -6.44 4.30 -3.36
C ALA A 136 -6.55 4.60 -4.86
N ASN A 137 -5.54 4.23 -5.65
CA ASN A 137 -5.55 4.37 -7.11
C ASN A 137 -6.67 3.54 -7.74
N ILE A 138 -6.85 2.30 -7.30
CA ILE A 138 -7.93 1.42 -7.77
C ILE A 138 -9.31 2.01 -7.44
N ARG A 139 -9.52 2.44 -6.19
CA ARG A 139 -10.78 3.07 -5.77
C ARG A 139 -11.07 4.36 -6.53
N SER A 140 -10.04 5.16 -6.81
CA SER A 140 -10.16 6.38 -7.59
C SER A 140 -10.50 6.07 -9.06
N ALA A 141 -9.91 5.01 -9.61
CA ALA A 141 -10.24 4.53 -10.96
C ALA A 141 -11.68 4.05 -11.05
N THR A 142 -12.24 3.41 -10.03
CA THR A 142 -13.66 2.99 -10.01
C THR A 142 -14.63 4.06 -9.50
N LYS A 143 -14.18 5.32 -9.31
CA LYS A 143 -15.07 6.39 -8.85
C LYS A 143 -16.07 6.75 -9.96
N ILE A 144 -17.35 6.73 -9.61
CA ILE A 144 -18.45 7.15 -10.47
C ILE A 144 -18.67 8.66 -10.24
N ARG A 145 -18.68 9.46 -11.32
CA ARG A 145 -18.83 10.93 -11.24
C ARG A 145 -20.16 11.43 -11.81
N ASN A 146 -20.60 10.88 -12.94
CA ASN A 146 -21.73 11.42 -13.71
C ASN A 146 -23.05 10.67 -13.47
N ARG A 147 -23.13 9.89 -12.39
CA ARG A 147 -24.33 9.11 -12.01
C ARG A 147 -24.50 9.12 -10.49
N ASP A 148 -25.71 8.87 -10.03
CA ASP A 148 -26.00 8.76 -8.60
C ASP A 148 -25.32 7.53 -8.00
N SER A 149 -24.39 7.74 -7.07
CA SER A 149 -23.64 6.68 -6.41
C SER A 149 -24.48 5.84 -5.44
N ARG A 150 -25.71 6.26 -5.11
CA ARG A 150 -26.64 5.46 -4.30
C ARG A 150 -27.27 4.34 -5.10
N VAL A 151 -27.47 4.58 -6.40
CA VAL A 151 -28.05 3.61 -7.35
C VAL A 151 -26.94 2.78 -7.99
N PHE A 152 -25.86 3.44 -8.44
CA PHE A 152 -24.72 2.78 -9.06
C PHE A 152 -23.61 2.60 -8.02
N GLN A 153 -23.54 1.39 -7.46
CA GLN A 153 -22.57 1.01 -6.42
C GLN A 153 -21.45 0.11 -6.97
N ASP A 154 -21.40 -0.08 -8.30
CA ASP A 154 -20.38 -0.89 -8.95
C ASP A 154 -18.98 -0.32 -8.67
N GLY A 155 -18.08 -1.17 -8.18
CA GLY A 155 -16.76 -0.74 -7.74
C GLY A 155 -15.95 -1.83 -7.04
N ILE A 156 -14.76 -1.44 -6.59
CA ILE A 156 -13.86 -2.32 -5.84
C ILE A 156 -13.67 -1.72 -4.45
N TYR A 157 -14.02 -2.49 -3.42
CA TYR A 157 -14.07 -2.01 -2.04
C TYR A 157 -13.20 -2.86 -1.12
N PRO A 158 -12.47 -2.25 -0.17
CA PRO A 158 -11.76 -3.01 0.86
C PRO A 158 -12.78 -3.73 1.74
N VAL A 159 -12.51 -5.00 2.02
CA VAL A 159 -13.26 -5.80 2.98
C VAL A 159 -12.40 -5.92 4.23
N ASN A 160 -12.97 -5.54 5.36
CA ASN A 160 -12.39 -5.89 6.66
C ASN A 160 -12.99 -7.25 7.04
N GLU A 161 -12.11 -8.21 7.30
CA GLU A 161 -12.47 -9.49 7.90
C GLU A 161 -12.28 -9.39 9.41
#